data_AF-A0A2W1FJA1-F1
#
_entry.id   AF-A0A2W1FJA1-F1
#
_cell.length_a   1.000
_cell.length_b   1.000
_cell.length_c   1.000
_cell.angle_alpha   90.00
_cell.angle_beta   90.00
_cell.angle_gamma   90.00
#
_symmetry.space_group_name_H-M   'P 1'
#
loop_
_entity.id
_entity.type
_entity.pdbx_description
1 polymer ?
#
loop_
_entity_poly.entity_id
_entity_poly.type
_entity_poly.pdbx_seq_one_letter_code
_entity_poly.pdbx_strand_id
1 'polypeptide(L)'
;MCDTHWGWKFKHSSIATVITIISALLSLFYSAGFGYQATNAVDAWISNISLIFVVWTECVCATSFYRFVDIIVSDKIGADVGFGVCIAGTIISVLIAKEPNSTAPRFWGRNKFLNRDWWVGMYFGNQLARDLNYVVCVGNQWRLPVFWAPILRYFAAPVLSIIFCFAYPTFYATRGDPLQIFAFMVAHLIVLVVLVGFIIPKSLNIFVPPERRDEGNRQYAPQTLLGKDDTNIVGGIAPGLEEEAGTSPYSESEKIDRKK
;
A
#
# COMPACT_ATOMS: atom_id res chain seq x y z
N MET A 1 -5.76 7.56 -11.44
CA MET A 1 -6.13 8.28 -12.68
C MET A 1 -5.93 9.78 -12.55
N CYS A 2 -6.38 10.44 -11.48
CA CYS A 2 -6.15 11.89 -11.32
C CYS A 2 -4.67 12.24 -11.06
N ASP A 3 -3.94 11.42 -10.30
CA ASP A 3 -2.50 11.62 -10.04
C ASP A 3 -1.59 11.08 -11.14
N THR A 4 -2.18 10.60 -12.23
CA THR A 4 -1.47 10.03 -13.37
C THR A 4 -1.04 11.16 -14.31
N HIS A 5 0.13 11.07 -14.94
CA HIS A 5 0.62 12.06 -15.91
C HIS A 5 -0.39 12.36 -17.04
N TRP A 6 -1.18 11.36 -17.46
CA TRP A 6 -2.30 11.54 -18.39
C TRP A 6 -3.51 12.26 -17.80
N GLY A 7 -3.76 12.12 -16.50
CA GLY A 7 -4.88 12.75 -15.81
C GLY A 7 -4.77 14.26 -15.74
N TRP A 8 -3.55 14.81 -15.66
CA TRP A 8 -3.34 16.25 -15.59
C TRP A 8 -3.68 16.99 -16.90
N LYS A 9 -3.69 16.27 -18.04
CA LYS A 9 -4.06 16.85 -19.34
C LYS A 9 -5.56 17.12 -19.48
N PHE A 10 -6.39 16.48 -18.66
CA PHE A 10 -7.83 16.60 -18.72
C PHE A 10 -8.38 17.26 -17.46
N LYS A 11 -9.43 18.08 -17.61
CA LYS A 11 -10.15 18.62 -16.45
C LYS A 11 -10.73 17.46 -15.64
N HIS A 12 -10.60 17.48 -14.32
CA HIS A 12 -11.13 16.43 -13.43
C HIS A 12 -12.61 16.15 -13.68
N SER A 13 -13.40 17.18 -13.96
CA SER A 13 -14.82 17.05 -14.33
C SER A 13 -15.03 16.19 -15.60
N SER A 14 -14.15 16.29 -16.60
CA SER A 14 -14.25 15.49 -17.82
C SER A 14 -13.90 14.02 -17.59
N ILE A 15 -12.97 13.72 -16.67
CA ILE A 15 -12.65 12.34 -16.30
C ILE A 15 -13.83 11.73 -15.54
N ALA A 16 -14.40 12.48 -14.60
CA ALA A 16 -15.55 12.05 -13.82
C ALA A 16 -16.79 11.77 -14.70
N THR A 17 -17.08 12.64 -15.68
CA THR A 17 -18.21 12.41 -16.60
C THR A 17 -18.02 11.17 -17.46
N VAL A 18 -16.82 10.94 -18.01
CA VAL A 18 -16.51 9.73 -18.80
C VAL A 18 -16.70 8.47 -17.95
N ILE A 19 -16.17 8.45 -16.72
CA ILE A 19 -16.34 7.31 -15.80
C ILE A 19 -17.83 7.09 -15.49
N THR A 20 -18.58 8.16 -15.27
CA THR A 20 -20.02 8.09 -14.98
C THR A 20 -20.80 7.55 -16.16
N ILE A 21 -20.50 8.00 -17.39
CA ILE A 21 -21.14 7.52 -18.62
C ILE A 21 -20.82 6.04 -18.84
N ILE A 22 -19.57 5.62 -18.69
CA ILE A 22 -19.17 4.21 -18.79
C ILE A 22 -19.90 3.37 -17.74
N SER A 23 -19.98 3.84 -16.49
CA SER A 23 -20.68 3.15 -15.41
C SER A 23 -22.18 3.03 -15.69
N ALA A 24 -22.80 4.07 -16.25
CA ALA A 24 -24.20 4.05 -16.66
C ALA A 24 -24.44 3.06 -17.82
N LEU A 25 -23.56 3.03 -18.83
CA LEU A 25 -23.64 2.08 -19.94
C LEU A 25 -23.48 0.62 -19.47
N LEU A 26 -22.56 0.35 -18.55
CA LEU A 26 -22.41 -0.97 -17.94
C LEU A 26 -23.62 -1.35 -17.09
N SER A 27 -24.23 -0.38 -16.40
CA SER A 27 -25.45 -0.61 -15.61
C SER A 27 -26.65 -0.98 -16.49
N LEU A 28 -26.71 -0.49 -17.75
CA LEU A 28 -27.74 -0.89 -18.70
C LEU A 28 -27.68 -2.40 -19.05
N PHE A 29 -26.48 -2.97 -19.15
CA PHE A 29 -26.32 -4.41 -19.36
C PHE A 29 -26.93 -5.21 -18.19
N TYR A 30 -26.73 -4.74 -16.96
CA TYR A 30 -27.31 -5.35 -15.75
C TYR A 30 -28.80 -5.04 -15.54
N SER A 31 -29.38 -4.14 -16.33
CA SER A 31 -30.83 -3.85 -16.30
C SER A 31 -31.64 -4.76 -17.23
N ALA A 32 -30.97 -5.61 -18.02
CA ALA A 32 -31.63 -6.59 -18.89
C ALA A 32 -32.30 -7.72 -18.08
N GLY A 33 -33.16 -8.52 -18.72
CA GLY A 33 -33.95 -9.58 -18.05
C GLY A 33 -33.12 -10.65 -17.32
N PHE A 34 -31.85 -10.87 -17.70
CA PHE A 34 -30.92 -11.78 -17.02
C PHE A 34 -29.95 -11.06 -16.07
N GLY A 35 -30.05 -9.73 -15.96
CA GLY A 35 -29.09 -8.87 -15.29
C GLY A 35 -28.94 -9.15 -13.80
N TYR A 36 -30.04 -9.45 -13.10
CA TYR A 36 -30.00 -9.82 -11.67
C TYR A 36 -29.10 -11.04 -11.41
N GLN A 37 -29.22 -12.09 -12.24
CA GLN A 37 -28.38 -13.27 -12.10
C GLN A 37 -26.93 -12.96 -12.43
N ALA A 38 -26.68 -12.11 -13.44
CA ALA A 38 -25.33 -11.74 -13.86
C ALA A 38 -24.62 -10.91 -12.79
N THR A 39 -25.31 -9.91 -12.22
CA THR A 39 -24.78 -9.11 -11.12
C THR A 39 -24.49 -9.97 -9.90
N ASN A 40 -25.41 -10.85 -9.51
CA ASN A 40 -25.21 -11.71 -8.34
C ASN A 40 -24.02 -12.68 -8.53
N ALA A 41 -23.85 -13.25 -9.72
CA ALA A 41 -22.70 -14.09 -10.02
C ALA A 41 -21.39 -13.29 -9.99
N VAL A 42 -21.34 -12.14 -10.69
CA VAL A 42 -20.14 -11.30 -10.76
C VAL A 42 -19.74 -10.79 -9.37
N ASP A 43 -20.69 -10.30 -8.58
CA ASP A 43 -20.45 -9.81 -7.22
C ASP A 43 -19.88 -10.92 -6.31
N ALA A 44 -20.49 -12.11 -6.35
CA ALA A 44 -20.03 -13.25 -5.57
C ALA A 44 -18.58 -13.63 -5.90
N TRP A 45 -18.21 -13.71 -7.18
CA TRP A 45 -16.85 -14.13 -7.58
C TRP A 45 -15.81 -13.03 -7.42
N ILE A 46 -16.14 -11.77 -7.72
CA ILE A 46 -15.23 -10.64 -7.50
C ILE A 46 -14.92 -10.52 -6.01
N SER A 47 -15.95 -10.62 -5.15
CA SER A 47 -15.76 -10.50 -3.71
C SER A 47 -14.99 -11.69 -3.13
N ASN A 48 -15.33 -12.92 -3.51
CA ASN A 48 -14.71 -14.13 -2.97
C ASN A 48 -13.31 -14.46 -3.52
N ILE A 49 -12.93 -13.89 -4.67
CA ILE A 49 -11.63 -14.17 -5.31
C ILE A 49 -10.81 -12.89 -5.45
N SER A 50 -11.29 -11.93 -6.25
CA SER A 50 -10.48 -10.77 -6.63
C SER A 50 -10.19 -9.85 -5.45
N LEU A 51 -11.20 -9.48 -4.66
CA LEU A 51 -11.00 -8.57 -3.52
C LEU A 51 -10.10 -9.21 -2.47
N ILE A 52 -10.34 -10.48 -2.13
CA ILE A 52 -9.50 -11.21 -1.18
C ILE A 52 -8.05 -11.27 -1.67
N PHE A 53 -7.81 -11.55 -2.96
CA PHE A 53 -6.46 -11.59 -3.52
C PHE A 53 -5.77 -10.22 -3.55
N VAL A 54 -6.50 -9.15 -3.88
CA VAL A 54 -5.99 -7.77 -3.86
C VAL A 54 -5.60 -7.38 -2.44
N VAL A 55 -6.48 -7.59 -1.46
CA VAL A 55 -6.20 -7.25 -0.06
C VAL A 55 -5.06 -8.12 0.51
N TRP A 56 -5.04 -9.40 0.17
CA TRP A 56 -3.93 -10.28 0.53
C TRP A 56 -2.60 -9.74 -0.01
N THR A 57 -2.60 -9.34 -1.28
CA THR A 57 -1.46 -8.75 -1.96
C THR A 57 -1.02 -7.45 -1.29
N GLU A 58 -1.94 -6.54 -0.97
CA GLU A 58 -1.65 -5.29 -0.26
C GLU A 58 -1.02 -5.55 1.12
N CYS A 59 -1.56 -6.51 1.87
CA CYS A 59 -1.03 -6.90 3.16
C CYS A 59 0.41 -7.44 3.04
N VAL A 60 0.66 -8.31 2.06
CA VAL A 60 2.00 -8.87 1.81
C VAL A 60 2.97 -7.78 1.34
N CYS A 61 2.54 -6.90 0.43
CA CYS A 61 3.34 -5.79 -0.08
C CYS A 61 3.69 -4.77 0.98
N ALA A 62 2.70 -4.31 1.75
CA ALA A 62 2.92 -3.36 2.83
C ALA A 62 3.84 -3.90 3.93
N THR A 63 3.83 -5.21 4.18
CA THR A 63 4.63 -5.80 5.27
C THR A 63 5.94 -6.45 4.82
N SER A 64 6.15 -6.67 3.52
CA SER A 64 7.34 -7.34 2.98
C SER A 64 8.14 -6.51 1.98
N PHE A 65 7.47 -5.61 1.24
CA PHE A 65 8.11 -4.76 0.22
C PHE A 65 8.20 -3.28 0.63
N TYR A 66 7.49 -2.85 1.67
CA TYR A 66 7.61 -1.48 2.17
C TYR A 66 9.04 -1.20 2.60
N ARG A 67 9.73 -0.29 1.90
CA ARG A 67 11.12 0.12 2.19
C ARG A 67 12.14 -1.03 2.08
N PHE A 68 11.93 -1.95 1.14
CA PHE A 68 12.82 -3.10 0.89
C PHE A 68 14.29 -2.70 0.60
N VAL A 69 14.50 -1.52 0.01
CA VAL A 69 15.82 -0.97 -0.33
C VAL A 69 16.70 -0.72 0.89
N ASP A 70 16.12 -0.48 2.08
CA ASP A 70 16.89 -0.24 3.31
C ASP A 70 17.69 -1.48 3.78
N ILE A 71 17.28 -2.69 3.38
CA ILE A 71 17.89 -3.94 3.83
C ILE A 71 18.71 -4.61 2.71
N ILE A 72 18.39 -4.35 1.44
CA ILE A 72 19.04 -5.01 0.31
C ILE A 72 20.11 -4.10 -0.30
N VAL A 73 21.39 -4.34 0.06
CA VAL A 73 22.56 -3.68 -0.55
C VAL A 73 22.98 -4.35 -1.88
N SER A 74 22.08 -5.04 -2.59
CA SER A 74 22.42 -5.67 -3.88
C SER A 74 21.22 -5.95 -4.78
N ASP A 75 21.30 -5.51 -6.04
CA ASP A 75 20.26 -5.50 -7.08
C ASP A 75 19.65 -6.85 -7.51
N LYS A 76 19.84 -7.94 -6.75
CA LYS A 76 19.38 -9.27 -7.15
C LYS A 76 18.91 -10.03 -5.93
N ILE A 77 17.69 -10.57 -6.02
CA ILE A 77 17.03 -11.47 -5.07
C ILE A 77 16.16 -10.72 -4.06
N GLY A 78 14.92 -10.52 -4.49
CA GLY A 78 13.80 -10.10 -3.66
C GLY A 78 12.48 -10.28 -4.40
N ALA A 79 12.38 -11.30 -5.25
CA ALA A 79 11.17 -11.70 -5.93
C ALA A 79 10.84 -13.13 -5.49
N ASP A 80 9.58 -13.32 -5.13
CA ASP A 80 8.89 -14.57 -4.78
C ASP A 80 9.01 -15.07 -3.35
N VAL A 81 7.95 -14.81 -2.57
CA VAL A 81 7.48 -15.66 -1.47
C VAL A 81 5.95 -15.58 -1.41
N GLY A 82 5.29 -16.34 -2.29
CA GLY A 82 3.87 -16.67 -2.19
C GLY A 82 3.66 -17.94 -1.33
N PHE A 83 2.91 -17.76 -0.25
CA PHE A 83 2.03 -18.71 0.47
C PHE A 83 2.49 -20.07 1.05
N GLY A 84 3.68 -20.59 0.77
CA GLY A 84 4.32 -21.65 1.59
C GLY A 84 5.54 -21.17 2.37
N VAL A 85 5.99 -19.97 2.04
CA VAL A 85 7.37 -19.52 2.21
C VAL A 85 7.48 -18.42 3.30
N CYS A 86 6.39 -18.04 3.96
CA CYS A 86 6.44 -17.00 5.01
C CYS A 86 6.93 -17.48 6.37
N ILE A 87 6.89 -18.78 6.69
CA ILE A 87 7.49 -19.36 7.90
C ILE A 87 8.76 -20.14 7.53
N ALA A 88 8.64 -21.10 6.61
CA ALA A 88 9.82 -21.86 6.14
C ALA A 88 10.82 -20.96 5.41
N GLY A 89 10.35 -20.04 4.56
CA GLY A 89 11.21 -19.07 3.90
C GLY A 89 11.66 -17.93 4.79
N THR A 90 10.93 -17.58 5.85
CA THR A 90 11.47 -16.64 6.85
C THR A 90 12.57 -17.32 7.68
N ILE A 91 12.41 -18.58 8.08
CA ILE A 91 13.49 -19.41 8.66
C ILE A 91 14.70 -19.50 7.70
N ILE A 92 14.49 -19.88 6.44
CA ILE A 92 15.56 -19.95 5.43
C ILE A 92 16.20 -18.58 5.20
N SER A 93 15.41 -17.51 5.13
CA SER A 93 15.92 -16.15 4.96
C SER A 93 16.73 -15.68 6.16
N VAL A 94 16.38 -16.07 7.39
CA VAL A 94 17.16 -15.75 8.60
C VAL A 94 18.51 -16.49 8.58
N LEU A 95 18.55 -17.70 8.02
CA LEU A 95 19.77 -18.46 7.84
C LEU A 95 20.69 -17.85 6.76
N ILE A 96 20.12 -17.37 5.65
CA ILE A 96 20.85 -16.78 4.52
C ILE A 96 21.17 -15.29 4.72
N ALA A 97 20.43 -14.58 5.58
CA ALA A 97 20.57 -13.14 5.77
C ALA A 97 21.96 -12.74 6.27
N LYS A 98 22.52 -11.72 5.62
CA LYS A 98 23.75 -11.05 6.05
C LYS A 98 23.54 -10.40 7.42
N GLU A 99 24.60 -10.35 8.23
CA GLU A 99 24.55 -9.64 9.50
C GLU A 99 24.23 -8.15 9.26
N PRO A 100 23.15 -7.63 9.88
CA PRO A 100 22.74 -6.24 9.69
C PRO A 100 23.75 -5.31 10.38
N ASN A 101 24.07 -4.19 9.73
CA ASN A 101 25.01 -3.18 10.25
C ASN A 101 24.46 -2.42 11.46
N SER A 102 23.15 -2.47 11.70
CA SER A 102 22.46 -1.81 12.81
C SER A 102 21.84 -2.84 13.76
N THR A 103 21.94 -2.60 15.06
CA THR A 103 21.43 -3.51 16.10
C THR A 103 19.92 -3.37 16.28
N ALA A 104 19.21 -4.50 16.31
CA ALA A 104 17.79 -4.51 16.63
C ALA A 104 17.52 -4.06 18.08
N PRO A 105 16.35 -3.46 18.36
CA PRO A 105 16.03 -2.89 19.66
C PRO A 105 15.89 -3.94 20.78
N ARG A 106 16.44 -3.62 21.96
CA ARG A 106 16.29 -4.34 23.24
C ARG A 106 16.55 -5.86 23.14
N PHE A 107 15.48 -6.66 23.24
CA PHE A 107 15.51 -8.11 23.29
C PHE A 107 16.04 -8.72 21.99
N TRP A 108 15.68 -8.12 20.85
CA TRP A 108 16.01 -8.63 19.53
C TRP A 108 17.50 -8.48 19.19
N GLY A 109 18.19 -7.50 19.78
CA GLY A 109 19.64 -7.30 19.59
C GLY A 109 20.53 -8.25 20.39
N ARG A 110 19.97 -9.10 21.26
CA ARG A 110 20.75 -9.91 22.20
C ARG A 110 21.46 -11.10 21.55
N ASN A 111 20.94 -11.61 20.42
CA ASN A 111 21.55 -12.71 19.67
C ASN A 111 21.56 -12.36 18.16
N LYS A 112 22.57 -12.80 17.44
CA LYS A 112 22.70 -12.65 15.98
C LYS A 112 21.46 -13.17 15.24
N PHE A 113 20.91 -14.31 15.64
CA PHE A 113 19.73 -14.89 14.99
C PHE A 113 18.45 -14.09 15.28
N LEU A 114 18.24 -13.64 16.52
CA LEU A 114 17.11 -12.77 16.88
C LEU A 114 17.19 -11.41 16.19
N ASN A 115 18.40 -10.88 16.00
CA ASN A 115 18.63 -9.63 15.29
C ASN A 115 18.21 -9.81 13.83
N ARG A 116 18.65 -10.88 13.16
CA ARG A 116 18.25 -11.20 11.77
C ARG A 116 16.74 -11.41 11.63
N ASP A 117 16.13 -12.16 12.54
CA ASP A 117 14.68 -12.41 12.55
C ASP A 117 13.88 -11.11 12.65
N TRP A 118 14.29 -10.20 13.53
CA TRP A 118 13.66 -8.90 13.64
C TRP A 118 13.76 -8.08 12.34
N TRP A 119 14.95 -8.02 11.74
CA TRP A 119 15.18 -7.25 10.51
C TRP A 119 14.42 -7.81 9.30
N VAL A 120 14.33 -9.14 9.17
CA VAL A 120 13.65 -9.76 8.02
C VAL A 120 12.14 -9.85 8.21
N GLY A 121 11.70 -10.16 9.43
CA GLY A 121 10.31 -10.50 9.72
C GLY A 121 9.45 -9.35 10.23
N MET A 122 10.03 -8.38 10.95
CA MET A 122 9.26 -7.40 11.73
C MET A 122 9.62 -5.93 11.46
N TYR A 123 10.82 -5.65 10.93
CA TYR A 123 11.30 -4.29 10.67
C TYR A 123 10.35 -3.49 9.77
N PHE A 124 9.98 -4.02 8.61
CA PHE A 124 9.17 -3.31 7.62
C PHE A 124 7.82 -2.86 8.20
N GLY A 125 7.13 -3.79 8.86
CA GLY A 125 5.84 -3.49 9.46
C GLY A 125 5.95 -2.58 10.70
N ASN A 126 7.00 -2.72 11.51
CA ASN A 126 7.27 -1.80 12.61
C ASN A 126 7.60 -0.39 12.10
N GLN A 127 8.33 -0.29 10.99
CA GLN A 127 8.66 0.98 10.35
C GLN A 127 7.42 1.64 9.74
N LEU A 128 6.59 0.88 9.02
CA LEU A 128 5.30 1.36 8.51
C LEU A 128 4.39 1.87 9.62
N ALA A 129 4.29 1.14 10.74
CA ALA A 129 3.51 1.58 11.90
C ALA A 129 4.06 2.88 12.51
N ARG A 130 5.38 3.06 12.54
CA ARG A 130 6.01 4.30 13.02
C ARG A 130 5.77 5.48 12.09
N ASP A 131 5.88 5.27 10.79
CA ASP A 131 5.65 6.30 9.77
C ASP A 131 4.17 6.70 9.74
N LEU A 132 3.24 5.74 9.86
CA LEU A 132 1.81 6.03 9.96
C LEU A 132 1.48 6.76 11.27
N ASN A 133 2.06 6.33 12.40
CA ASN A 133 1.87 7.02 13.67
C ASN A 133 2.37 8.48 13.65
N TYR A 134 3.40 8.78 12.86
CA TYR A 134 3.89 10.15 12.72
C TYR A 134 2.89 11.05 11.98
N VAL A 135 2.26 10.52 10.93
CA VAL A 135 1.30 11.28 10.10
C VAL A 135 -0.09 11.33 10.74
N VAL A 136 -0.55 10.22 11.30
CA VAL A 136 -1.95 10.05 11.73
C VAL A 136 -2.15 10.36 13.21
N CYS A 137 -1.15 10.17 14.08
CA CYS A 137 -1.31 10.43 15.51
C CYS A 137 -0.83 11.84 15.86
N VAL A 138 -1.62 12.84 15.49
CA VAL A 138 -1.36 14.24 15.87
C VAL A 138 -2.12 14.56 17.17
N GLY A 139 -1.38 14.83 18.25
CA GLY A 139 -1.96 15.13 19.56
C GLY A 139 -2.28 13.87 20.40
N ASN A 140 -3.51 13.76 20.92
CA ASN A 140 -3.92 12.69 21.85
C ASN A 140 -4.66 11.52 21.16
N GLN A 141 -4.33 11.26 19.89
CA GLN A 141 -4.97 10.21 19.09
C GLN A 141 -4.32 8.83 19.32
N TRP A 142 -5.11 7.78 19.07
CA TRP A 142 -4.68 6.40 19.26
C TRP A 142 -3.49 6.04 18.37
N ARG A 143 -2.41 5.59 19.00
CA ARG A 143 -1.20 5.11 18.32
C ARG A 143 -1.36 3.66 17.93
N LEU A 144 -0.97 3.32 16.71
CA LEU A 144 -0.87 1.95 16.26
C LEU A 144 0.14 1.20 17.14
N PRO A 145 -0.27 0.07 17.73
CA PRO A 145 0.59 -0.72 18.58
C PRO A 145 1.61 -1.52 17.75
N VAL A 146 2.75 -1.86 18.36
CA VAL A 146 3.85 -2.59 17.72
C VAL A 146 3.48 -3.98 17.21
N PHE A 147 2.41 -4.58 17.74
CA PHE A 147 1.92 -5.89 17.32
C PHE A 147 1.00 -5.86 16.09
N TRP A 148 0.55 -4.68 15.65
CA TRP A 148 -0.37 -4.54 14.52
C TRP A 148 0.21 -5.13 13.23
N ALA A 149 1.44 -4.79 12.90
CA ALA A 149 2.11 -5.26 11.70
C ALA A 149 2.37 -6.80 11.70
N PRO A 150 2.88 -7.39 12.79
CA PRO A 150 2.95 -8.84 12.93
C PRO A 150 1.58 -9.53 12.77
N ILE A 151 0.50 -8.94 13.30
CA ILE A 151 -0.85 -9.49 13.12
C ILE A 151 -1.25 -9.49 11.64
N LEU A 152 -1.01 -8.40 10.92
CA LEU A 152 -1.30 -8.34 9.48
C LEU A 152 -0.52 -9.38 8.67
N ARG A 153 0.79 -9.51 8.95
CA ARG A 153 1.67 -10.39 8.17
C ARG A 153 1.47 -11.87 8.47
N TYR A 154 1.33 -12.24 9.74
CA TYR A 154 1.35 -13.65 10.18
C TYR A 154 -0.03 -14.21 10.50
N PHE A 155 -1.06 -13.38 10.65
CA PHE A 155 -2.44 -13.85 10.83
C PHE A 155 -3.31 -13.44 9.64
N ALA A 156 -3.40 -12.16 9.29
CA ALA A 156 -4.34 -11.71 8.27
C ALA A 156 -4.01 -12.28 6.88
N ALA A 157 -2.75 -12.18 6.41
CA ALA A 157 -2.36 -12.72 5.11
C ALA A 157 -2.55 -14.25 5.01
N PRO A 158 -2.14 -15.08 6.00
CA PRO A 158 -2.47 -16.51 6.01
C PRO A 158 -3.97 -16.82 5.98
N VAL A 159 -4.78 -16.15 6.80
CA VAL A 159 -6.23 -16.36 6.81
C VAL A 159 -6.83 -16.01 5.45
N LEU A 160 -6.46 -14.87 4.86
CA LEU A 160 -6.99 -14.43 3.57
C LEU A 160 -6.70 -15.44 2.45
N SER A 161 -5.49 -16.00 2.38
CA SER A 161 -5.22 -16.96 1.31
C SER A 161 -5.70 -18.38 1.61
N ILE A 162 -5.98 -18.76 2.86
CA ILE A 162 -6.80 -19.95 3.15
C ILE A 162 -8.22 -19.76 2.58
N ILE A 163 -8.84 -18.59 2.82
CA ILE A 163 -10.18 -18.27 2.30
C ILE A 163 -10.16 -18.28 0.77
N PHE A 164 -9.14 -17.69 0.15
CA PHE A 164 -8.94 -17.74 -1.31
C PHE A 164 -8.89 -19.19 -1.84
N CYS A 165 -8.18 -20.09 -1.16
CA CYS A 165 -8.17 -21.50 -1.53
C CYS A 165 -9.55 -22.17 -1.43
N PHE A 166 -10.38 -21.78 -0.46
CA PHE A 166 -11.74 -22.30 -0.32
C PHE A 166 -12.72 -21.81 -1.40
N ALA A 167 -12.40 -20.73 -2.11
CA ALA A 167 -13.22 -20.24 -3.23
C ALA A 167 -13.19 -21.19 -4.46
N TYR A 168 -12.16 -22.02 -4.61
CA TYR A 168 -12.07 -22.97 -5.74
C TYR A 168 -13.02 -24.16 -5.59
N PRO A 169 -13.06 -24.88 -4.45
CA PRO A 169 -14.07 -25.90 -4.21
C PRO A 169 -15.52 -25.40 -4.38
N THR A 170 -15.83 -24.17 -3.97
CA THR A 170 -17.16 -23.60 -4.17
C THR A 170 -17.47 -23.38 -5.64
N PHE A 171 -16.49 -23.01 -6.46
CA PHE A 171 -16.67 -22.90 -7.92
C PHE A 171 -16.91 -24.25 -8.58
N TYR A 172 -16.19 -25.28 -8.14
CA TYR A 172 -16.37 -26.64 -8.65
C TYR A 172 -17.80 -27.15 -8.49
N ALA A 173 -18.52 -26.73 -7.45
CA ALA A 173 -19.91 -27.08 -7.23
C ALA A 173 -20.87 -26.38 -8.21
N THR A 174 -20.56 -25.16 -8.66
CA THR A 174 -21.43 -24.33 -9.51
C THR A 174 -20.97 -24.24 -10.97
N ARG A 175 -19.95 -25.00 -11.37
CA ARG A 175 -19.34 -24.98 -12.72
C ARG A 175 -20.28 -25.35 -13.87
N GLY A 176 -21.47 -25.88 -13.58
CA GLY A 176 -22.45 -26.25 -14.60
C GLY A 176 -23.22 -25.05 -15.18
N ASP A 177 -23.20 -23.90 -14.51
CA ASP A 177 -23.89 -22.69 -14.95
C ASP A 177 -22.92 -21.79 -15.75
N PRO A 178 -23.22 -21.49 -17.04
CA PRO A 178 -22.35 -20.65 -17.88
C PRO A 178 -22.12 -19.25 -17.29
N LEU A 179 -23.07 -18.73 -16.52
CA LEU A 179 -22.95 -17.40 -15.92
C LEU A 179 -21.92 -17.37 -14.79
N GLN A 180 -21.83 -18.47 -14.03
CA GLN A 180 -20.82 -18.65 -12.97
C GLN A 180 -19.42 -18.76 -13.59
N ILE A 181 -19.28 -19.46 -14.72
CA ILE A 181 -18.01 -19.54 -15.46
C ILE A 181 -17.58 -18.14 -15.93
N PHE A 182 -18.50 -17.38 -16.53
CA PHE A 182 -18.22 -16.01 -16.97
C PHE A 182 -17.72 -15.12 -15.82
N ALA A 183 -18.45 -15.11 -14.70
CA ALA A 183 -18.11 -14.30 -13.54
C ALA A 183 -16.77 -14.74 -12.90
N PHE A 184 -16.50 -16.03 -12.84
CA PHE A 184 -15.22 -16.57 -12.39
C PHE A 184 -14.05 -16.14 -13.28
N MET A 185 -14.24 -16.09 -14.61
CA MET A 185 -13.23 -15.57 -15.54
C MET A 185 -12.96 -14.08 -15.32
N VAL A 186 -14.01 -13.26 -15.14
CA VAL A 186 -13.88 -11.83 -14.84
C VAL A 186 -13.09 -11.62 -13.55
N ALA A 187 -13.38 -12.40 -12.50
CA ALA A 187 -12.65 -12.32 -11.24
C ALA A 187 -11.15 -12.66 -11.40
N HIS A 188 -10.82 -13.67 -12.21
CA HIS A 188 -9.43 -14.04 -12.50
C HIS A 188 -8.70 -13.02 -13.37
N LEU A 189 -9.41 -12.27 -14.23
CA LEU A 189 -8.81 -11.20 -15.00
C LEU A 189 -8.22 -10.11 -14.09
N ILE A 190 -8.91 -9.78 -12.99
CA ILE A 190 -8.40 -8.83 -11.99
C ILE A 190 -7.14 -9.38 -11.30
N VAL A 191 -7.15 -10.67 -10.92
CA VAL A 191 -5.98 -11.35 -10.34
C VAL A 191 -4.80 -11.31 -11.32
N LEU A 192 -5.04 -11.57 -12.60
CA LEU A 192 -4.02 -11.50 -13.66
C LEU A 192 -3.44 -10.10 -13.77
N VAL A 193 -4.26 -9.05 -13.75
CA VAL A 193 -3.79 -7.65 -13.80
C VAL A 193 -2.87 -7.35 -12.62
N VAL A 194 -3.21 -7.80 -11.42
CA VAL A 194 -2.36 -7.65 -10.23
C VAL A 194 -1.02 -8.39 -10.41
N LEU A 195 -1.05 -9.64 -10.90
CA LEU A 195 0.16 -10.44 -11.15
C LEU A 195 1.07 -9.80 -12.22
N VAL A 196 0.50 -9.27 -13.31
CA VAL A 196 1.25 -8.53 -14.33
C VAL A 196 1.89 -7.28 -13.74
N GLY A 197 1.19 -6.59 -12.83
CA GLY A 197 1.75 -5.48 -12.05
C GLY A 197 3.01 -5.85 -11.28
N PHE A 198 3.10 -7.08 -10.74
CA PHE A 198 4.31 -7.57 -10.07
C PHE A 198 5.45 -7.90 -11.02
N ILE A 199 5.16 -8.55 -12.14
CA ILE A 199 6.18 -8.96 -13.12
C ILE A 199 6.89 -7.74 -13.70
N ILE A 200 6.16 -6.63 -13.86
CA ILE A 200 6.68 -5.40 -14.43
C ILE A 200 6.54 -4.29 -13.38
N PRO A 201 7.39 -4.24 -12.34
CA PRO A 201 7.25 -3.27 -11.25
C PRO A 201 7.40 -1.82 -11.74
N LYS A 202 8.11 -1.60 -12.85
CA LYS A 202 8.23 -0.30 -13.52
C LYS A 202 7.13 -0.04 -14.58
N SER A 203 6.18 -0.95 -14.78
CA SER A 203 5.06 -0.72 -15.72
C SER A 203 4.24 0.49 -15.31
N LEU A 204 4.05 0.69 -14.00
CA LEU A 204 3.32 1.82 -13.43
C LEU A 204 4.09 3.14 -13.55
N ASN A 205 5.39 3.15 -13.88
CA ASN A 205 6.12 4.39 -14.16
C ASN A 205 5.52 5.14 -15.35
N ILE A 206 4.84 4.45 -16.28
CA ILE A 206 4.11 5.11 -17.36
C ILE A 206 3.06 6.09 -16.84
N PHE A 207 2.49 5.79 -15.66
CA PHE A 207 1.47 6.62 -15.04
C PHE A 207 2.06 7.71 -14.15
N VAL A 208 3.29 7.57 -13.67
CA VAL A 208 3.95 8.57 -12.82
C VAL A 208 4.55 9.68 -13.68
N PRO A 209 4.29 10.98 -13.36
CA PRO A 209 4.93 12.12 -14.02
C PRO A 209 6.46 11.98 -14.03
N PRO A 210 7.15 12.24 -15.16
CA PRO A 210 8.60 12.07 -15.28
C PRO A 210 9.39 12.73 -14.15
N GLU A 211 8.93 13.89 -13.68
CA GLU A 211 9.57 14.70 -12.64
C GLU A 211 9.53 14.02 -11.26
N ARG A 212 8.54 13.15 -11.03
CA ARG A 212 8.28 12.50 -9.73
C ARG A 212 8.66 11.02 -9.70
N ARG A 213 9.16 10.47 -10.82
CA ARG A 213 9.54 9.04 -10.91
C ARG A 213 10.68 8.67 -9.96
N ASP A 214 11.57 9.61 -9.69
CA ASP A 214 12.72 9.42 -8.81
C ASP A 214 12.47 9.89 -7.37
N GLU A 215 11.32 10.50 -7.06
CA GLU A 215 10.95 10.90 -5.69
C GLU A 215 10.89 9.72 -4.72
N GLY A 216 10.61 8.51 -5.24
CA GLY A 216 10.58 7.27 -4.48
C GLY A 216 11.97 6.63 -4.27
N ASN A 217 13.00 7.07 -4.99
CA ASN A 217 14.37 6.56 -4.87
C ASN A 217 15.14 7.33 -3.79
N ARG A 218 14.61 7.33 -2.57
CA ARG A 218 15.25 7.99 -1.43
C ARG A 218 15.96 6.94 -0.59
N GLN A 219 17.29 7.02 -0.58
CA GLN A 219 18.11 6.17 0.27
C GLN A 219 18.04 6.71 1.70
N TYR A 220 17.32 6.01 2.56
CA TYR A 220 17.19 6.38 3.96
C TYR A 220 18.07 5.52 4.85
N ALA A 221 18.58 6.10 5.93
CA ALA A 221 19.18 5.31 7.00
C ALA A 221 18.09 4.43 7.66
N PRO A 222 18.41 3.19 8.04
CA PRO A 222 17.45 2.34 8.72
C PRO A 222 16.89 2.99 9.99
N GLN A 223 15.61 2.77 10.30
CA GLN A 223 14.90 3.27 11.48
C GLN A 223 14.60 4.78 11.53
N THR A 224 14.88 5.55 10.48
CA THR A 224 14.47 6.97 10.40
C THR A 224 13.01 7.11 9.97
N LEU A 225 12.33 8.16 10.44
CA LEU A 225 10.94 8.43 10.08
C LEU A 225 10.87 9.11 8.71
N LEU A 226 9.92 8.70 7.88
CA LEU A 226 9.65 9.34 6.60
C LEU A 226 9.14 10.78 6.83
N GLY A 227 9.76 11.77 6.18
CA GLY A 227 9.33 13.18 6.23
C GLY A 227 9.84 14.02 7.40
N LYS A 228 10.53 13.44 8.39
CA LYS A 228 11.13 14.22 9.50
C LYS A 228 12.22 15.19 9.03
N ASP A 229 12.95 14.84 7.99
CA ASP A 229 14.01 15.68 7.41
C ASP A 229 13.46 16.66 6.36
N ASP A 230 12.30 16.36 5.76
CA ASP A 230 11.61 17.24 4.80
C ASP A 230 10.90 18.41 5.52
N THR A 231 10.43 18.20 6.75
CA THR A 231 9.83 19.27 7.59
C THR A 231 10.83 20.32 8.07
N ASN A 232 12.14 20.05 8.00
CA ASN A 232 13.15 21.07 8.31
C ASN A 232 13.48 21.98 7.10
N ILE A 233 12.91 21.72 5.92
CA ILE A 233 13.12 22.55 4.70
C ILE A 233 11.88 23.42 4.39
N VAL A 234 10.72 23.14 4.96
CA VAL A 234 9.54 24.01 4.87
C VAL A 234 9.02 24.30 6.26
N GLY A 235 9.54 25.37 6.87
CA GLY A 235 8.95 25.97 8.05
C GLY A 235 7.53 26.43 7.73
N GLY A 236 6.56 25.85 8.43
CA GLY A 236 5.21 26.38 8.64
C GLY A 236 4.28 26.37 7.43
N ILE A 237 3.34 25.42 7.41
CA ILE A 237 1.89 25.64 7.28
C ILE A 237 1.26 24.25 7.42
N ALA A 238 0.61 24.02 8.56
CA ALA A 238 -0.35 22.92 8.70
C ALA A 238 -1.63 23.32 7.95
N PRO A 239 -2.17 22.48 7.06
CA PRO A 239 -3.43 22.79 6.39
C PRO A 239 -4.58 22.48 7.35
N GLY A 240 -5.19 23.49 7.96
CA GLY A 240 -6.37 23.23 8.80
C GLY A 240 -6.94 24.37 9.64
N LEU A 241 -6.43 25.60 9.58
CA LEU A 241 -6.94 26.70 10.42
C LEU A 241 -6.87 28.04 9.69
N GLU A 242 -7.68 28.24 8.65
CA GLU A 242 -8.02 29.59 8.17
C GLU A 242 -9.49 29.62 7.75
N GLU A 243 -10.37 29.57 8.75
CA GLU A 243 -11.65 30.25 8.69
C GLU A 243 -11.87 30.89 10.07
N GLU A 244 -12.31 32.15 10.04
CA GLU A 244 -12.63 33.06 11.15
C GLU A 244 -11.65 34.23 11.39
N ALA A 245 -12.25 35.42 11.34
CA ALA A 245 -11.78 36.75 11.74
C ALA A 245 -10.86 37.53 10.79
N GLY A 246 -11.48 38.11 9.76
CA GLY A 246 -11.05 39.41 9.26
C GLY A 246 -11.42 40.53 10.24
N THR A 247 -10.44 41.31 10.70
CA THR A 247 -10.55 42.77 10.90
C THR A 247 -9.15 43.39 11.09
N SER A 248 -8.82 44.35 10.22
CA SER A 248 -7.70 45.33 10.32
C SER A 248 -8.05 46.42 11.37
N PRO A 249 -7.24 47.47 11.71
CA PRO A 249 -5.87 47.88 11.32
C PRO A 249 -4.96 48.32 12.50
N TYR A 250 -3.62 48.38 12.31
CA TYR A 250 -2.84 49.63 12.45
C TYR A 250 -1.33 49.40 12.18
N SER A 251 -0.76 50.36 11.47
CA SER A 251 0.65 50.59 11.17
C SER A 251 1.50 50.93 12.40
N GLU A 252 2.78 50.57 12.43
CA GLU A 252 3.82 51.61 12.60
C GLU A 252 5.21 51.15 12.14
N SER A 253 5.93 52.14 11.66
CA SER A 253 7.14 52.21 10.86
C SER A 253 8.45 51.84 11.58
N GLU A 254 9.36 51.23 10.80
CA GLU A 254 10.70 51.73 10.49
C GLU A 254 11.35 52.78 11.44
N LYS A 255 12.48 52.39 12.04
CA LYS A 255 13.72 53.18 12.29
C LYS A 255 14.73 52.25 12.98
N ILE A 256 15.77 51.75 12.31
CA ILE A 256 17.09 52.38 12.21
C ILE A 256 17.46 53.15 13.49
N ASP A 257 18.32 52.58 14.34
CA ASP A 257 19.54 53.29 14.73
C ASP A 257 20.68 52.35 15.13
N ARG A 258 21.87 52.86 14.84
CA ARG A 258 23.21 52.30 14.98
C ARG A 258 23.68 52.36 16.44
N LYS A 259 24.62 51.45 16.74
CA LYS A 259 25.80 51.62 17.61
C LYS A 259 25.57 52.16 19.05
N LYS A 260 25.85 51.31 20.03
CA LYS A 260 27.16 51.32 20.72
C LYS A 260 27.36 50.03 21.52
#